data_AF-A0A7S2FHR1-F1
#
_entry.id   AF-A0A7S2FHR1-F1
#
_cell.length_a   1.000
_cell.length_b   1.000
_cell.length_c   1.000
_cell.angle_alpha   90.00
_cell.angle_beta   90.00
_cell.angle_gamma   90.00
#
_symmetry.space_group_name_H-M   'P 1'
#
loop_
_entity.id
_entity.type
_entity.pdbx_description
1 polymer ?
#
loop_
_entity_poly.entity_id
_entity_poly.type
_entity_poly.pdbx_seq_one_letter_code
_entity_poly.pdbx_strand_id
1 'polypeptide(L)'
;GMAKEDIWFFEQGTLPCLTSEGKIIMESAGVVATAPDGNGGLYPALHGSGCLQRLQTEGVKYLHVFSVDNALCRPADPRFVGYCTSRGADCGNKCVWKASPEEKVGVVAKRDGKSGVVEYSELDDARKNQRDGNGRLVFGAGNICNHFFSVAFLAE
;
A
#
# COMPACT_ATOMS: atom_id res chain seq x y z
N GLY A 1 -3.22 17.60 -22.43
CA GLY A 1 -3.73 16.55 -21.50
C GLY A 1 -2.95 15.28 -21.73
N MET A 2 -3.30 14.20 -21.03
CA MET A 2 -2.80 12.85 -21.33
C MET A 2 -3.61 12.20 -22.45
N ALA A 3 -3.00 11.29 -23.20
CA ALA A 3 -3.70 10.49 -24.20
C ALA A 3 -4.56 9.43 -23.49
N LYS A 4 -5.69 9.05 -24.10
CA LYS A 4 -6.65 8.13 -23.48
C LYS A 4 -6.06 6.73 -23.33
N GLU A 5 -5.25 6.34 -24.29
CA GLU A 5 -4.53 5.08 -24.39
C GLU A 5 -3.47 4.88 -23.30
N ASP A 6 -3.01 5.96 -22.66
CA ASP A 6 -2.04 5.98 -21.55
C ASP A 6 -2.71 5.93 -20.16
N ILE A 7 -4.06 5.96 -20.10
CA ILE A 7 -4.83 5.91 -18.86
C ILE A 7 -5.66 4.64 -18.83
N TRP A 8 -5.36 3.75 -17.89
CA TRP A 8 -6.06 2.47 -17.76
C TRP A 8 -6.86 2.45 -16.47
N PHE A 9 -8.12 2.08 -16.59
CA PHE A 9 -9.01 1.87 -15.47
C PHE A 9 -9.24 0.37 -15.32
N PHE A 10 -9.18 -0.10 -14.09
CA PHE A 10 -9.57 -1.44 -13.69
C PHE A 10 -10.21 -1.36 -12.31
N GLU A 11 -11.08 -2.30 -12.00
CA GLU A 11 -11.81 -2.35 -10.73
C GLU A 11 -11.23 -3.43 -9.83
N GLN A 12 -11.16 -3.15 -8.54
CA GLN A 12 -10.88 -4.17 -7.53
C GLN A 12 -12.16 -4.95 -7.17
N GLY A 13 -11.97 -6.07 -6.48
CA GLY A 13 -13.08 -6.88 -6.01
C GLY A 13 -13.84 -6.24 -4.85
N THR A 14 -14.92 -6.90 -4.46
CA THR A 14 -15.64 -6.62 -3.23
C THR A 14 -15.78 -7.87 -2.39
N LEU A 15 -15.95 -7.69 -1.09
CA LEU A 15 -16.25 -8.76 -0.14
C LEU A 15 -17.62 -8.53 0.50
N PRO A 16 -18.38 -9.60 0.81
CA PRO A 16 -19.63 -9.48 1.56
C PRO A 16 -19.41 -8.89 2.95
N CYS A 17 -20.30 -7.99 3.36
CA CYS A 17 -20.36 -7.51 4.74
C CYS A 17 -20.92 -8.61 5.64
N LEU A 18 -20.32 -8.81 6.82
CA LEU A 18 -20.70 -9.86 7.77
C LEU A 18 -21.22 -9.25 9.08
N THR A 19 -22.22 -9.90 9.68
CA THR A 19 -22.60 -9.64 11.08
C THR A 19 -21.52 -10.17 12.03
N SER A 20 -21.57 -9.77 13.30
CA SER A 20 -20.65 -10.26 14.34
C SER A 20 -20.71 -11.80 14.52
N GLU A 21 -21.83 -12.42 14.15
CA GLU A 21 -22.02 -13.88 14.15
C GLU A 21 -21.56 -14.56 12.86
N GLY A 22 -20.96 -13.82 11.92
CA GLY A 22 -20.44 -14.33 10.66
C GLY A 22 -21.48 -14.57 9.57
N LYS A 23 -22.68 -13.98 9.68
CA LYS A 23 -23.73 -14.09 8.65
C LYS A 23 -23.58 -12.99 7.60
N ILE A 24 -23.86 -13.30 6.33
CA ILE A 24 -23.88 -12.29 5.26
C ILE A 24 -25.01 -11.29 5.51
N ILE A 25 -24.68 -10.01 5.43
CA ILE A 25 -25.64 -8.90 5.54
C ILE A 25 -26.28 -8.68 4.17
N MET A 26 -27.61 -8.57 4.16
CA MET A 26 -28.38 -8.17 2.99
C MET A 26 -28.57 -6.66 3.00
N GLU A 27 -28.24 -5.98 1.90
CA GLU A 27 -28.54 -4.56 1.72
C GLU A 27 -30.05 -4.35 1.51
N SER A 28 -30.65 -5.21 0.70
CA SER A 28 -32.09 -5.27 0.45
C SER A 28 -32.51 -6.69 0.05
N ALA A 29 -33.81 -6.92 -0.17
CA ALA A 29 -34.31 -8.22 -0.57
C ALA A 29 -33.66 -8.67 -1.90
N GLY A 30 -32.86 -9.74 -1.84
CA GLY A 30 -32.13 -10.28 -2.99
C GLY A 30 -30.78 -9.60 -3.31
N VAL A 31 -30.35 -8.60 -2.54
CA VAL A 31 -29.08 -7.88 -2.74
C VAL A 31 -28.18 -8.02 -1.52
N VAL A 32 -26.98 -8.57 -1.72
CA VAL A 32 -25.97 -8.72 -0.67
C VAL A 32 -25.23 -7.39 -0.48
N ALA A 33 -25.09 -6.96 0.77
CA ALA A 33 -24.26 -5.81 1.09
C ALA A 33 -22.78 -6.19 0.89
N THR A 34 -22.05 -5.39 0.11
CA THR A 34 -20.63 -5.59 -0.15
C THR A 34 -19.83 -4.31 0.08
N ALA A 35 -18.53 -4.46 0.33
CA ALA A 35 -17.58 -3.36 0.42
C ALA A 35 -16.32 -3.70 -0.39
N PRO A 36 -15.53 -2.72 -0.86
CA PRO A 36 -14.24 -2.98 -1.48
C PRO A 36 -13.35 -3.85 -0.59
N ASP A 37 -12.63 -4.78 -1.20
CA ASP A 37 -11.77 -5.79 -0.54
C ASP A 37 -10.47 -5.23 0.06
N GLY A 38 -10.41 -3.91 0.29
CA GLY A 38 -9.23 -3.19 0.79
C GLY A 38 -8.22 -2.86 -0.30
N ASN A 39 -7.21 -2.04 0.03
CA ASN A 39 -6.16 -1.67 -0.93
C ASN A 39 -5.28 -2.85 -1.38
N GLY A 40 -5.20 -3.91 -0.57
CA GLY A 40 -4.59 -5.18 -0.92
C GLY A 40 -5.29 -5.90 -2.08
N GLY A 41 -6.54 -5.54 -2.40
CA GLY A 41 -7.25 -6.00 -3.60
C GLY A 41 -6.56 -5.59 -4.92
N LEU A 42 -5.57 -4.68 -4.86
CA LEU A 42 -4.73 -4.31 -6.00
C LEU A 42 -4.12 -5.52 -6.69
N TYR A 43 -3.56 -6.48 -5.95
CA TYR A 43 -2.83 -7.61 -6.56
C TYR A 43 -3.74 -8.49 -7.43
N PRO A 44 -4.83 -9.08 -6.90
CA PRO A 44 -5.74 -9.88 -7.73
C PRO A 44 -6.40 -9.06 -8.84
N ALA A 45 -6.71 -7.77 -8.60
CA ALA A 45 -7.29 -6.89 -9.61
C ALA A 45 -6.34 -6.60 -10.77
N LEU A 46 -5.05 -6.37 -10.49
CA LEU A 46 -4.03 -6.11 -11.50
C LEU A 46 -3.78 -7.34 -12.39
N HIS A 47 -3.82 -8.53 -11.80
CA HIS A 47 -3.75 -9.81 -12.52
C HIS A 47 -5.02 -10.05 -13.36
N GLY A 48 -6.20 -9.99 -12.73
CA GLY A 48 -7.48 -10.32 -13.37
C GLY A 48 -7.92 -9.35 -14.47
N SER A 49 -7.49 -8.08 -14.40
CA SER A 49 -7.78 -7.06 -15.41
C SER A 49 -6.93 -7.15 -16.69
N GLY A 50 -5.84 -7.94 -16.66
CA GLY A 50 -4.84 -7.95 -17.72
C GLY A 50 -3.89 -6.75 -17.70
N CYS A 51 -4.02 -5.82 -16.75
CA CYS A 51 -3.13 -4.68 -16.61
C CYS A 51 -1.68 -5.11 -16.36
N LEU A 52 -1.45 -6.16 -15.56
CA LEU A 52 -0.09 -6.67 -15.35
C LEU A 52 0.55 -7.19 -16.65
N GLN A 53 -0.21 -7.95 -17.44
CA GLN A 53 0.27 -8.48 -18.72
C GLN A 53 0.56 -7.35 -19.71
N ARG A 54 -0.25 -6.29 -19.69
CA ARG A 54 -0.01 -5.09 -20.50
C ARG A 54 1.29 -4.38 -20.07
N LEU A 55 1.51 -4.18 -18.77
CA LEU A 55 2.76 -3.60 -18.24
C LEU A 55 3.99 -4.39 -18.71
N GLN A 56 3.91 -5.73 -18.67
CA GLN A 56 4.98 -6.60 -19.17
C GLN A 56 5.18 -6.45 -20.68
N THR A 57 4.11 -6.40 -21.46
CA THR A 57 4.14 -6.26 -22.93
C THR A 57 4.71 -4.92 -23.38
N GLU A 58 4.38 -3.85 -22.65
CA GLU A 58 4.90 -2.49 -22.91
C GLU A 58 6.32 -2.29 -22.35
N GLY A 59 6.90 -3.30 -21.69
CA GLY A 59 8.27 -3.24 -21.15
C GLY A 59 8.40 -2.32 -19.93
N VAL A 60 7.31 -2.04 -19.23
CA VAL A 60 7.34 -1.29 -17.96
C VAL A 60 8.06 -2.14 -16.92
N LYS A 61 9.05 -1.54 -16.24
CA LYS A 61 9.88 -2.23 -15.25
C LYS A 61 9.42 -2.02 -13.81
N TYR A 62 8.84 -0.85 -13.53
CA TYR A 62 8.57 -0.40 -12.17
C TYR A 62 7.25 0.35 -12.11
N LEU A 63 6.54 0.21 -10.98
CA LEU A 63 5.36 0.97 -10.64
C LEU A 63 5.61 1.82 -9.39
N HIS A 64 5.11 3.06 -9.42
CA HIS A 64 4.94 3.87 -8.23
C HIS A 64 3.45 3.86 -7.86
N VAL A 65 3.10 3.14 -6.80
CA VAL A 65 1.74 3.00 -6.29
C VAL A 65 1.57 3.99 -5.14
N PHE A 66 0.51 4.80 -5.17
CA PHE A 66 0.29 5.81 -4.15
C PHE A 66 -1.20 6.02 -3.82
N SER A 67 -1.48 6.50 -2.62
CA SER A 67 -2.84 6.89 -2.19
C SER A 67 -3.30 8.20 -2.85
N VAL A 68 -4.58 8.26 -3.22
CA VAL A 68 -5.20 9.41 -3.91
C VAL A 68 -5.37 10.65 -3.04
N ASP A 69 -5.40 10.49 -1.71
CA ASP A 69 -5.72 11.54 -0.74
C ASP A 69 -4.58 12.54 -0.47
N ASN A 70 -3.34 12.15 -0.74
CA ASN A 70 -2.19 13.01 -0.48
C ASN A 70 -1.99 14.05 -1.59
N ALA A 71 -2.50 15.26 -1.36
CA ALA A 71 -2.35 16.41 -2.27
C ALA A 71 -0.89 16.81 -2.55
N LEU A 72 0.05 16.43 -1.68
CA LEU A 72 1.49 16.68 -1.84
C LEU A 72 2.23 15.48 -2.46
N CYS A 73 1.51 14.41 -2.83
CA CYS A 73 2.10 13.27 -3.51
C CYS A 73 2.85 13.75 -4.76
N ARG A 74 3.97 13.08 -5.03
CA ARG A 74 4.76 13.27 -6.24
C ARG A 74 4.63 12.02 -7.11
N PRO A 75 3.59 11.93 -7.98
CA PRO A 75 3.47 10.84 -8.92
C PRO A 75 4.77 10.65 -9.70
N ALA A 76 5.18 9.40 -9.88
CA ALA A 76 6.46 9.02 -10.50
C ALA A 76 7.71 9.79 -9.98
N ASP A 77 7.82 10.06 -8.67
CA ASP A 77 8.99 10.75 -8.07
C ASP A 77 10.33 10.10 -8.47
N PRO A 78 11.16 10.77 -9.30
CA PRO A 78 12.39 10.18 -9.84
C PRO A 78 13.44 9.93 -8.77
N ARG A 79 13.42 10.66 -7.64
CA ARG A 79 14.36 10.43 -6.54
C ARG A 79 14.06 9.11 -5.83
N PHE A 80 12.78 8.83 -5.60
CA PHE A 80 12.35 7.60 -4.95
C PHE A 80 12.56 6.39 -5.87
N VAL A 81 12.10 6.47 -7.11
CA VAL A 81 12.30 5.41 -8.11
C VAL A 81 13.80 5.18 -8.36
N GLY A 82 14.58 6.25 -8.53
CA GLY A 82 16.04 6.17 -8.70
C GLY A 82 16.74 5.54 -7.50
N TYR A 83 16.33 5.88 -6.28
CA TYR A 83 16.87 5.26 -5.07
C TYR A 83 16.58 3.75 -5.05
N CYS A 84 15.32 3.33 -5.22
CA CYS A 84 14.95 1.91 -5.22
C CYS A 84 15.69 1.11 -6.31
N THR A 85 15.75 1.64 -7.54
CA THR A 85 16.45 0.99 -8.65
C THR A 85 17.96 0.92 -8.44
N SER A 86 18.60 1.96 -7.89
CA SER A 86 20.04 1.94 -7.55
C SER A 86 20.40 0.91 -6.49
N ARG A 87 19.43 0.51 -5.67
CA ARG A 87 19.57 -0.53 -4.64
C ARG A 87 19.24 -1.93 -5.14
N GLY A 88 18.80 -2.07 -6.40
CA GLY A 88 18.29 -3.33 -6.93
C GLY A 88 17.05 -3.83 -6.18
N ALA A 89 16.25 -2.91 -5.61
CA ALA A 89 15.06 -3.27 -4.85
C ALA A 89 13.95 -3.79 -5.77
N ASP A 90 13.24 -4.80 -5.30
CA ASP A 90 12.00 -5.35 -5.86
C ASP A 90 10.77 -4.63 -5.28
N CYS A 91 10.86 -4.20 -4.03
CA CYS A 91 9.83 -3.47 -3.28
C CYS A 91 10.45 -2.31 -2.48
N GLY A 92 9.74 -1.18 -2.41
CA GLY A 92 10.14 -0.01 -1.62
C GLY A 92 8.96 0.68 -0.96
N ASN A 93 9.18 1.27 0.21
CA ASN A 93 8.19 2.10 0.90
C ASN A 93 8.81 3.46 1.22
N LYS A 94 8.13 4.54 0.80
CA LYS A 94 8.48 5.90 1.18
C LYS A 94 7.76 6.25 2.47
N CYS A 95 8.54 6.68 3.45
CA CYS A 95 8.03 7.04 4.77
C CYS A 95 8.33 8.50 5.10
N VAL A 96 7.57 9.04 6.05
CA VAL A 96 7.95 10.24 6.80
C VAL A 96 8.15 9.85 8.25
N TRP A 97 8.99 10.58 8.97
CA TRP A 97 9.15 10.32 10.39
C TRP A 97 7.92 10.81 11.14
N LYS A 98 7.32 9.97 11.98
CA LYS A 98 6.18 10.32 12.81
C LYS A 98 6.50 11.55 13.67
N ALA A 99 5.55 12.47 13.75
CA ALA A 99 5.68 13.68 14.55
C ALA A 99 5.49 13.38 16.05
N SER A 100 4.63 12.42 16.37
CA SER A 100 4.37 12.00 17.75
C SER A 100 4.00 10.51 17.85
N PRO A 101 4.13 9.90 19.05
CA PRO A 101 3.69 8.52 19.29
C PRO A 101 2.24 8.25 18.86
N GLU A 102 1.35 9.23 19.04
CA GLU A 102 -0.11 9.15 18.89
C GLU A 102 -0.59 9.25 17.43
N GLU A 103 0.29 9.61 16.50
CA GLU A 103 -0.05 9.70 15.09
C GLU A 103 -0.49 8.32 14.56
N LYS A 104 -1.70 8.27 14.00
CA LYS A 104 -2.39 7.05 13.54
C LYS A 104 -1.96 6.64 12.14
N VAL A 105 -0.69 6.30 12.01
CA VAL A 105 -0.09 5.77 10.78
C VAL A 105 0.60 4.45 11.09
N GLY A 106 0.49 3.48 10.18
CA GLY A 106 1.28 2.27 10.23
C GLY A 106 2.77 2.60 10.16
N VAL A 107 3.61 1.80 10.81
CA VAL A 107 5.07 2.00 10.83
C VAL A 107 5.78 0.87 10.10
N VAL A 108 6.79 1.21 9.31
CA VAL A 108 7.66 0.20 8.71
C VAL A 108 8.58 -0.37 9.79
N ALA A 109 8.51 -1.68 9.97
CA ALA A 109 9.30 -2.42 10.94
C ALA A 109 9.74 -3.77 10.39
N LYS A 110 10.59 -4.47 11.14
CA LYS A 110 10.93 -5.87 10.87
C LYS A 110 10.37 -6.77 11.98
N ARG A 111 9.69 -7.84 11.58
CA ARG A 111 9.24 -8.92 12.45
C ARG A 111 9.84 -10.22 11.93
N ASP A 112 10.58 -10.93 12.78
CA ASP A 112 11.26 -12.19 12.44
C ASP A 112 12.13 -12.07 11.18
N GLY A 113 12.85 -10.95 11.06
CA GLY A 113 13.72 -10.65 9.93
C GLY A 113 13.02 -10.15 8.66
N LYS A 114 11.69 -10.22 8.59
CA LYS A 114 10.87 -9.79 7.44
C LYS A 114 10.38 -8.37 7.62
N SER A 115 10.52 -7.56 6.58
CA SER A 115 10.00 -6.20 6.54
C SER A 115 8.47 -6.21 6.39
N GLY A 116 7.80 -5.29 7.07
CA GLY A 116 6.35 -5.11 6.96
C GLY A 116 5.92 -3.77 7.52
N VAL A 117 4.63 -3.48 7.37
CA VAL A 117 3.97 -2.37 8.05
C VAL A 117 3.22 -2.95 9.24
N VAL A 118 3.46 -2.39 10.43
CA VAL A 118 2.68 -2.70 11.63
C VAL A 118 1.68 -1.57 11.80
N GLU A 119 0.39 -1.91 11.83
CA GLU A 119 -0.66 -0.92 11.98
C GLU A 119 -0.60 -0.28 13.36
N TYR A 120 -1.01 0.99 13.46
CA TYR A 120 -0.92 1.74 14.71
C TYR A 120 -1.74 1.09 15.85
N SER A 121 -2.79 0.33 15.50
CA SER A 121 -3.63 -0.41 16.44
C SER A 121 -2.97 -1.67 17.00
N GLU A 122 -1.85 -2.11 16.42
CA GLU A 122 -1.13 -3.34 16.79
C GLU A 122 0.12 -3.06 17.64
N LEU A 123 0.49 -1.79 17.82
CA LEU A 123 1.61 -1.36 18.66
C LEU A 123 1.16 -1.13 20.11
N ASP A 124 1.82 -1.81 21.05
CA ASP A 124 1.65 -1.54 22.48
C ASP A 124 2.23 -0.16 22.89
N ASP A 125 1.78 0.36 24.03
CA ASP A 125 2.18 1.69 24.52
C ASP A 125 3.70 1.82 24.74
N ALA A 126 4.37 0.74 25.14
CA ALA A 126 5.80 0.74 25.37
C ALA A 126 6.57 0.96 24.06
N ARG A 127 6.23 0.21 23.01
CA ARG A 127 6.84 0.34 21.67
C ARG A 127 6.47 1.66 21.01
N LYS A 128 5.22 2.09 21.14
CA LYS A 128 4.73 3.37 20.61
C LYS A 128 5.55 4.56 21.13
N ASN A 129 5.94 4.52 22.42
CA ASN A 129 6.71 5.58 23.08
C ASN A 129 8.23 5.34 23.08
N GLN A 130 8.70 4.21 22.56
CA GLN A 130 10.12 3.85 22.62
C GLN A 130 10.97 4.85 21.83
N ARG A 131 12.03 5.35 22.46
CA ARG A 131 12.96 6.33 21.87
C ARG A 131 14.39 5.78 21.81
N ASP A 132 15.12 6.19 20.78
CA ASP A 132 16.55 5.93 20.63
C ASP A 132 17.40 6.88 21.50
N GLY A 133 18.72 6.72 21.46
CA GLY A 133 19.66 7.57 22.21
C GLY A 133 19.65 9.05 21.82
N ASN A 134 19.01 9.41 20.69
CA ASN A 134 18.85 10.78 20.23
C ASN A 134 17.44 11.33 20.52
N GLY A 135 16.61 10.58 21.26
CA GLY A 135 15.24 10.96 21.57
C GLY A 135 14.23 10.77 20.43
N ARG A 136 14.63 10.16 19.30
CA ARG A 136 13.72 9.87 18.17
C ARG A 136 12.94 8.59 18.44
N LEU A 137 11.71 8.51 17.94
CA LEU A 137 10.89 7.29 18.05
C LEU A 137 11.59 6.12 17.34
N VAL A 138 11.79 5.00 18.03
CA VAL A 138 12.37 3.79 17.41
C VAL A 138 11.47 3.29 16.28
N PHE A 139 10.16 3.28 16.52
CA PHE A 139 9.13 2.97 15.53
C PHE A 139 8.58 4.26 14.91
N GLY A 140 9.46 5.03 14.27
CA GLY A 140 9.13 6.34 13.71
C GLY A 140 8.86 6.37 12.21
N ALA A 141 9.18 5.32 11.45
CA ALA A 141 9.04 5.32 9.98
C ALA A 141 7.57 5.15 9.56
N GLY A 142 6.80 6.25 9.55
CA GLY A 142 5.39 6.28 9.21
C GLY A 142 5.13 6.05 7.72
N ASN A 143 4.32 5.05 7.41
CA ASN A 143 3.88 4.71 6.06
C ASN A 143 2.95 5.81 5.52
N ILE A 144 3.31 6.39 4.37
CA ILE A 144 2.48 7.40 3.68
C ILE A 144 1.85 6.86 2.39
N CYS A 145 1.68 5.53 2.34
CA CYS A 145 1.07 4.82 1.22
C CYS A 145 1.70 5.22 -0.12
N ASN A 146 3.03 5.23 -0.19
CA ASN A 146 3.83 5.50 -1.39
C ASN A 146 4.80 4.33 -1.57
N HIS A 147 4.50 3.45 -2.52
CA HIS A 147 5.19 2.18 -2.71
C HIS A 147 5.83 2.11 -4.08
N PHE A 148 7.01 1.50 -4.12
CA PHE A 148 7.69 1.11 -5.35
C PHE A 148 7.57 -0.40 -5.49
N PHE A 149 7.22 -0.88 -6.67
CA PHE A 149 7.26 -2.30 -6.99
C PHE A 149 7.91 -2.51 -8.34
N SER A 150 8.76 -3.53 -8.45
CA SER A 150 9.14 -4.06 -9.76
C SER A 150 7.97 -4.84 -10.36
N VAL A 151 7.82 -4.78 -11.69
CA VAL A 151 6.80 -5.56 -12.40
C VAL A 151 7.08 -7.06 -12.26
N ALA A 152 8.35 -7.46 -12.14
CA ALA A 152 8.73 -8.84 -11.87
C ALA A 152 8.17 -9.33 -10.52
N PHE A 153 8.34 -8.56 -9.45
CA PHE A 153 7.80 -8.87 -8.13
C PHE A 153 6.27 -9.00 -8.13
N LEU A 154 5.57 -8.16 -8.89
CA LEU A 154 4.10 -8.23 -9.00
C LEU A 154 3.60 -9.43 -9.81
N ALA A 155 4.48 -10.08 -10.57
CA ALA A 155 4.16 -11.23 -11.41
C ALA A 155 4.49 -12.58 -10.78
N GLU A 156 5.13 -12.59 -9.61
CA GLU A 156 5.30 -13.78 -8.77
C GLU A 156 3.98 -14.23 -8.14
#